data_AF-R7SC56-F1
#
_entry.id   AF-R7SC56-F1
#
_cell.length_a   1.000
_cell.length_b   1.000
_cell.length_c   1.000
_cell.angle_alpha   90.00
_cell.angle_beta   90.00
_cell.angle_gamma   90.00
#
_symmetry.space_group_name_H-M   'P 1'
#
loop_
_entity.id
_entity.type
_entity.pdbx_description
1 polymer ?
#
loop_
_entity_poly.entity_id
_entity_poly.type
_entity_poly.pdbx_seq_one_letter_code
_entity_poly.pdbx_strand_id
1 'polypeptide(L)'
;MSHQLDHINQTFSRAPVYEAIFSCLSPRELIRVSRTCQVAHDAFQSFIHRAYNINRHLSRFLTDPISFQSLQARTGTLISGSNALQFLDRTRTPEYPGIGLVPNLAGRSGHLPLFRVANPDRATGLWE
;
A
#
# COMPACT_ATOMS: atom_id res chain seq x y z
N MET A 1 -11.98 -36.24 -0.82
CA MET A 1 -11.71 -34.93 -1.45
C MET A 1 -12.61 -33.82 -0.89
N SER A 2 -13.88 -34.09 -0.53
CA SER A 2 -14.80 -33.14 0.13
C SER A 2 -14.27 -32.59 1.47
N HIS A 3 -13.82 -33.48 2.37
CA HIS A 3 -13.36 -33.11 3.71
C HIS A 3 -12.20 -32.09 3.73
N GLN A 4 -11.31 -32.16 2.74
CA GLN A 4 -10.19 -31.23 2.61
C GLN A 4 -10.66 -29.81 2.22
N LEU A 5 -11.68 -29.70 1.36
CA LEU A 5 -12.29 -28.42 1.00
C LEU A 5 -13.02 -27.81 2.19
N ASP A 6 -13.66 -28.63 3.02
CA ASP A 6 -14.34 -28.16 4.24
C ASP A 6 -13.35 -27.53 5.23
N HIS A 7 -12.18 -28.14 5.42
CA HIS A 7 -11.13 -27.56 6.26
C HIS A 7 -10.57 -26.24 5.70
N ILE A 8 -10.37 -26.17 4.38
CA ILE A 8 -9.91 -24.94 3.72
C ILE A 8 -10.93 -23.82 3.93
N ASN A 9 -12.22 -24.10 3.72
CA ASN A 9 -13.29 -23.14 3.92
C ASN A 9 -13.35 -22.68 5.37
N GLN A 10 -13.33 -23.61 6.34
CA GLN A 10 -13.32 -23.27 7.77
C GLN A 10 -12.13 -22.39 8.17
N THR A 11 -10.95 -22.64 7.58
CA THR A 11 -9.75 -21.83 7.81
C THR A 11 -9.98 -20.38 7.36
N PHE A 12 -10.48 -20.19 6.13
CA PHE A 12 -10.71 -18.86 5.57
C PHE A 12 -11.98 -18.18 6.07
N SER A 13 -12.88 -18.88 6.76
CA SER A 13 -14.03 -18.26 7.44
C SER A 13 -13.66 -17.55 8.76
N ARG A 14 -12.46 -17.76 9.31
CA ARG A 14 -12.06 -17.24 10.61
C ARG A 14 -11.05 -16.10 10.48
N ALA A 15 -11.49 -14.87 10.79
CA ALA A 15 -10.68 -13.66 10.76
C ALA A 15 -9.25 -13.80 11.31
N PRO A 16 -9.04 -14.18 12.59
CA PRO A 16 -7.69 -14.23 13.14
C PRO A 16 -6.79 -15.26 12.44
N VAL A 17 -7.37 -16.32 11.86
CA VAL A 17 -6.61 -17.40 11.21
C VAL A 17 -6.12 -16.94 9.85
N TYR A 18 -7.04 -16.48 8.99
CA TYR A 18 -6.63 -16.02 7.66
C TYR A 18 -5.78 -14.76 7.74
N GLU A 19 -5.98 -13.89 8.73
CA GLU A 19 -5.14 -12.69 8.91
C GLU A 19 -3.69 -13.06 9.21
N ALA A 20 -3.47 -14.03 10.10
CA ALA A 20 -2.13 -14.54 10.39
C ALA A 20 -1.48 -15.14 9.14
N ILE A 21 -2.19 -15.98 8.41
CA ILE A 21 -1.70 -16.58 7.16
C ILE A 21 -1.34 -15.49 6.13
N PHE A 22 -2.29 -14.58 5.87
CA PHE A 22 -2.13 -13.53 4.87
C PHE A 22 -1.05 -12.52 5.23
N SER A 23 -0.79 -12.28 6.51
CA SER A 23 0.31 -11.42 6.96
C SER A 23 1.69 -11.91 6.51
N CYS A 24 1.85 -13.22 6.29
CA CYS A 24 3.10 -13.83 5.87
C CYS A 24 3.28 -13.90 4.34
N LEU A 25 2.21 -13.66 3.56
CA LEU A 25 2.22 -13.83 2.10
C LEU A 25 2.54 -12.52 1.38
N SER A 26 3.39 -12.55 0.35
CA SER A 26 3.61 -11.41 -0.53
C SER A 26 2.31 -10.98 -1.26
N PRO A 27 2.22 -9.75 -1.79
CA PRO A 27 1.07 -9.32 -2.59
C PRO A 27 0.72 -10.28 -3.74
N ARG A 28 1.75 -10.84 -4.39
CA ARG A 28 1.60 -11.81 -5.48
C ARG A 28 0.93 -13.11 -4.99
N GLU A 29 1.36 -13.61 -3.84
CA GLU A 29 0.81 -14.84 -3.26
C GLU A 29 -0.63 -14.65 -2.79
N LEU A 30 -0.95 -13.50 -2.18
CA LEU A 30 -2.32 -13.16 -1.80
C LEU A 30 -3.28 -13.20 -2.99
N ILE A 31 -2.88 -12.61 -4.12
CA ILE A 31 -3.69 -12.64 -5.35
C ILE A 31 -3.91 -14.08 -5.81
N ARG A 32 -2.87 -14.93 -5.77
CA ARG A 32 -2.99 -16.35 -6.15
C ARG A 32 -3.97 -17.08 -5.23
N VAL A 33 -3.86 -16.89 -3.91
CA VAL A 33 -4.77 -17.52 -2.93
C VAL A 33 -6.20 -17.02 -3.11
N SER A 34 -6.41 -15.73 -3.40
CA SER A 34 -7.75 -15.16 -3.64
C SER A 34 -8.48 -15.75 -4.85
N ARG A 35 -7.78 -16.50 -5.71
CA ARG A 35 -8.32 -17.12 -6.93
C ARG A 35 -8.59 -18.62 -6.77
N THR A 36 -8.32 -19.20 -5.60
CA THR A 36 -8.50 -20.65 -5.38
C THR A 36 -9.94 -21.01 -5.04
N CYS A 37 -10.59 -20.23 -4.17
CA CYS A 37 -11.99 -20.41 -3.81
C CYS A 37 -12.65 -19.09 -3.36
N GLN A 38 -13.99 -19.08 -3.35
CA GLN A 38 -14.78 -17.89 -2.99
C GLN A 38 -14.55 -17.45 -1.54
N VAL A 39 -14.46 -18.39 -0.59
CA VAL A 39 -14.22 -18.04 0.83
C VAL A 39 -12.85 -17.39 1.02
N ALA A 40 -11.82 -17.88 0.32
CA ALA A 40 -10.50 -17.25 0.32
C ALA A 40 -10.52 -15.87 -0.36
N HIS A 41 -11.34 -15.69 -1.40
CA HIS A 41 -11.55 -14.39 -2.03
C HIS A 41 -12.16 -13.37 -1.06
N ASP A 42 -13.22 -13.74 -0.34
CA ASP A 42 -13.89 -12.86 0.62
C ASP A 42 -12.99 -12.49 1.81
N ALA A 43 -12.23 -13.48 2.30
CA ALA A 43 -11.20 -13.27 3.31
C ALA A 43 -10.10 -12.31 2.79
N PHE A 44 -9.69 -12.48 1.53
CA PHE A 44 -8.71 -11.61 0.89
C PHE A 44 -9.21 -10.17 0.79
N GLN A 45 -10.44 -9.93 0.32
CA GLN A 45 -11.04 -8.59 0.22
C GLN A 45 -11.07 -7.89 1.59
N SER A 46 -11.49 -8.64 2.62
CA SER A 46 -11.50 -8.17 4.00
C SER A 46 -10.09 -7.79 4.47
N PHE A 47 -9.10 -8.64 4.20
CA PHE A 47 -7.72 -8.43 4.61
C PHE A 47 -7.07 -7.24 3.90
N ILE A 48 -7.18 -7.14 2.57
CA ILE A 48 -6.48 -6.07 1.81
C ILE A 48 -6.96 -4.67 2.21
N HIS A 49 -8.24 -4.52 2.52
CA HIS A 49 -8.81 -3.24 2.97
C HIS A 49 -8.15 -2.75 4.27
N ARG A 50 -7.79 -3.68 5.16
CA ARG A 50 -7.09 -3.37 6.43
C ARG A 50 -5.57 -3.25 6.24
N ALA A 51 -4.99 -4.16 5.47
CA ALA A 51 -3.55 -4.27 5.30
C ALA A 51 -2.97 -3.12 4.47
N TYR A 52 -3.68 -2.65 3.44
CA TYR A 52 -3.22 -1.63 2.49
C TYR A 52 -3.99 -0.31 2.65
N ASN A 53 -4.10 0.18 3.89
CA ASN A 53 -4.69 1.49 4.15
C ASN A 53 -3.68 2.61 3.83
N ILE A 54 -3.84 3.24 2.66
CA ILE A 54 -2.93 4.29 2.18
C ILE A 54 -2.92 5.53 3.10
N ASN A 55 -4.06 5.91 3.66
CA ASN A 55 -4.15 7.05 4.59
C ASN A 55 -3.32 6.81 5.84
N ARG A 56 -3.40 5.61 6.41
CA ARG A 56 -2.60 5.20 7.57
C ARG A 56 -1.11 5.13 7.26
N HIS A 57 -0.74 4.79 6.03
CA HIS A 57 0.66 4.81 5.61
C HIS A 57 1.18 6.25 5.48
N LEU A 58 0.41 7.11 4.81
CA LEU A 58 0.74 8.51 4.55
C LEU A 58 0.71 9.40 5.80
N SER A 59 -0.12 9.08 6.80
CA SER A 59 -0.24 9.86 8.05
C SER A 59 1.06 9.90 8.87
N ARG A 60 2.06 9.11 8.52
CA ARG A 60 3.41 9.17 9.11
C ARG A 60 4.26 10.32 8.59
N PHE A 61 3.91 10.83 7.41
CA PHE A 61 4.69 11.81 6.67
C PHE A 61 3.90 13.09 6.42
N LEU A 62 2.57 13.01 6.49
CA LEU A 62 1.65 14.08 6.13
C LEU A 62 0.57 14.21 7.21
N THR A 63 0.29 15.44 7.61
CA THR A 63 -0.79 15.76 8.56
C THR A 63 -2.16 15.52 7.96
N ASP A 64 -2.32 15.77 6.65
CA ASP A 64 -3.58 15.55 5.92
C ASP A 64 -3.37 14.68 4.65
N PRO A 65 -3.44 13.35 4.79
CA PRO A 65 -3.37 12.42 3.66
C PRO A 65 -4.47 12.59 2.61
N ILE A 66 -5.64 13.14 2.97
CA ILE A 66 -6.79 13.27 2.07
C ILE A 66 -6.58 14.43 1.10
N SER A 67 -6.09 15.57 1.60
CA SER A 67 -5.71 16.69 0.74
C SER A 67 -4.59 16.30 -0.23
N PHE A 68 -3.62 15.49 0.23
CA PHE A 68 -2.56 14.98 -0.64
C PHE A 68 -3.11 14.08 -1.75
N GLN A 69 -4.02 13.15 -1.46
CA GLN A 69 -4.65 12.32 -2.50
C GLN A 69 -5.47 13.16 -3.49
N SER A 70 -6.15 14.20 -3.00
CA SER A 70 -6.87 15.13 -3.87
C SER A 70 -5.92 15.86 -4.83
N LEU A 71 -4.72 16.23 -4.36
CA LEU A 71 -3.67 16.77 -5.21
C LEU A 71 -3.18 15.73 -6.22
N GLN A 72 -2.87 14.51 -5.78
CA GLN A 72 -2.44 13.41 -6.65
C GLN A 72 -3.45 13.12 -7.77
N ALA A 73 -4.74 13.12 -7.46
CA ALA A 73 -5.80 12.91 -8.46
C ALA A 73 -5.83 14.02 -9.52
N ARG A 74 -5.57 15.27 -9.12
CA ARG A 74 -5.54 16.43 -10.03
C ARG A 74 -4.28 16.49 -10.89
N THR A 75 -3.14 16.10 -10.34
CA THR A 75 -1.82 16.24 -11.00
C THR A 75 -1.30 14.95 -11.62
N GLY A 76 -1.94 13.82 -11.32
CA GLY A 76 -1.41 12.50 -11.65
C GLY A 76 -0.15 12.14 -10.85
N THR A 77 0.12 12.75 -9.70
CA THR A 77 1.35 12.44 -8.94
C THR A 77 1.31 11.03 -8.33
N LEU A 78 2.35 10.23 -8.58
CA LEU A 78 2.50 8.88 -8.07
C LEU A 78 3.52 8.83 -6.92
N ILE A 79 3.24 7.97 -5.93
CA ILE A 79 4.21 7.61 -4.89
C ILE A 79 5.15 6.54 -5.45
N SER A 80 6.46 6.72 -5.27
CA SER A 80 7.48 5.85 -5.84
C SER A 80 8.61 5.56 -4.83
N GLY A 81 9.54 4.71 -5.26
CA GLY A 81 10.72 4.34 -4.49
C GLY A 81 10.41 3.49 -3.27
N SER A 82 11.23 3.67 -2.22
CA SER A 82 11.16 2.87 -0.99
C SER A 82 9.81 2.97 -0.27
N ASN A 83 9.04 4.04 -0.46
CA ASN A 83 7.72 4.17 0.16
C ASN A 83 6.71 3.21 -0.47
N ALA A 84 6.69 3.13 -1.80
CA ALA A 84 5.85 2.18 -2.51
C ALA A 84 6.20 0.74 -2.11
N LEU A 85 7.48 0.41 -2.00
CA LEU A 85 7.93 -0.92 -1.55
C LEU A 85 7.53 -1.19 -0.10
N GLN A 86 7.77 -0.27 0.83
CA GLN A 86 7.38 -0.43 2.24
C GLN A 86 5.87 -0.60 2.41
N PHE A 87 5.08 0.14 1.61
CA PHE A 87 3.63 -0.01 1.59
C PHE A 87 3.20 -1.41 1.11
N LEU A 88 3.80 -1.90 0.01
CA LEU A 88 3.48 -3.20 -0.56
C LEU A 88 3.98 -4.38 0.31
N ASP A 89 5.15 -4.26 0.92
CA ASP A 89 5.69 -5.27 1.82
C ASP A 89 4.98 -5.26 3.18
N ARG A 90 4.15 -4.25 3.45
CA ARG A 90 3.48 -3.99 4.75
C ARG A 90 4.48 -3.92 5.90
N THR A 91 5.72 -3.54 5.61
CA THR A 91 6.78 -3.40 6.59
C THR A 91 6.70 -2.03 7.26
N ARG A 92 7.05 -1.98 8.56
CA ARG A 92 7.24 -0.73 9.30
C ARG A 92 8.73 -0.59 9.57
N THR A 93 9.46 0.04 8.66
CA THR A 93 10.84 0.42 8.92
C THR A 93 10.86 1.66 9.82
N PRO A 94 11.63 1.66 10.93
CA PRO A 94 11.69 2.80 11.84
C PRO A 94 12.54 4.00 11.36
N GLU A 95 13.11 4.00 10.14
CA GLU A 95 14.26 4.87 9.87
C GLU A 95 14.31 5.60 8.50
N TYR A 96 13.20 5.99 7.88
CA TYR A 96 13.29 6.90 6.71
C TYR A 96 12.20 7.98 6.69
N PRO A 97 12.55 9.29 6.78
CA PRO A 97 11.59 10.39 6.94
C PRO A 97 11.05 11.00 5.63
N GLY A 98 11.23 10.38 4.46
CA GLY A 98 10.90 11.01 3.18
C GLY A 98 10.02 10.17 2.25
N ILE A 99 9.05 10.80 1.58
CA ILE A 99 8.25 10.21 0.48
C ILE A 99 8.88 10.60 -0.87
N GLY A 100 9.22 9.60 -1.69
CA GLY A 100 9.60 9.83 -3.09
C GLY A 100 8.38 9.94 -3.98
N LEU A 101 8.21 11.04 -4.73
CA LEU A 101 7.10 11.24 -5.66
C LEU A 101 7.61 11.37 -7.09
N VAL A 102 6.86 10.83 -8.05
CA VAL A 102 7.14 10.94 -9.48
C VAL A 102 5.85 11.36 -10.20
N PRO A 103 5.89 12.35 -11.12
CA PRO A 103 4.72 12.69 -11.93
C PRO A 103 4.29 11.52 -12.83
N ASN A 104 2.98 11.33 -13.06
CA ASN A 104 2.50 10.45 -14.13
C ASN A 104 2.65 11.18 -15.48
N LEU A 105 3.41 10.57 -16.39
CA LEU A 105 3.80 11.16 -17.67
C LEU A 105 2.97 10.60 -18.82
N ALA A 106 1.66 10.61 -18.68
CA ALA A 106 0.79 10.58 -19.86
C ALA A 106 0.92 11.92 -20.61
N GLY A 107 2.02 12.13 -21.33
CA GLY A 107 2.11 13.14 -22.40
C GLY A 107 3.21 14.22 -22.36
N ARG A 108 4.30 14.11 -21.58
CA ARG A 108 5.40 15.11 -21.66
C ARG A 108 6.79 14.47 -21.73
N SER A 109 7.43 14.63 -22.89
CA SER A 109 8.84 14.33 -23.14
C SER A 109 9.68 15.53 -22.69
N GLY A 110 10.41 15.38 -21.59
CA GLY A 110 11.29 16.42 -21.06
C GLY A 110 11.94 15.99 -19.74
N HIS A 111 13.23 16.29 -19.59
CA HIS A 111 14.09 15.97 -18.45
C HIS A 111 13.42 16.32 -17.10
N LEU A 112 13.35 15.36 -16.16
CA LEU A 112 12.49 15.45 -14.97
C LEU A 112 13.28 15.72 -13.69
N PRO A 113 12.89 16.72 -12.88
CA PRO A 113 13.31 16.78 -11.49
C PRO A 113 12.58 15.71 -10.68
N LEU A 114 13.32 14.90 -9.93
CA LEU A 114 12.78 14.05 -8.87
C LEU A 114 12.25 14.95 -7.75
N PHE A 115 10.94 15.09 -7.61
CA PHE A 115 10.34 15.77 -6.47
C PHE A 115 10.41 14.87 -5.24
N ARG A 116 11.47 15.03 -4.44
CA ARG A 116 11.53 14.50 -3.08
C ARG A 116 10.75 15.45 -2.17
N VAL A 117 9.59 15.02 -1.67
CA VAL A 117 8.93 15.75 -0.58
C VAL A 117 9.65 15.37 0.71
N ALA A 118 10.58 16.23 1.13
CA ALA A 118 11.03 16.25 2.50
C ALA A 118 9.86 16.70 3.38
N ASN A 119 9.74 16.11 4.58
CA ASN A 119 8.74 16.42 5.59
C ASN A 119 8.30 17.91 5.55
N PRO A 120 7.02 18.21 5.26
CA PRO A 120 6.55 19.59 5.11
C PRO A 120 6.76 20.43 6.37
N ASP A 121 6.86 19.81 7.55
CA ASP A 121 7.12 20.49 8.82
C ASP A 121 8.62 20.84 9.05
N ARG A 122 9.52 20.34 8.19
CA ARG A 122 10.97 20.65 8.21
C ARG A 122 11.48 21.31 6.93
N ALA A 123 10.61 21.58 5.96
CA ALA A 123 10.98 22.13 4.65
C ALA A 123 10.90 23.67 4.58
N THR A 124 10.97 24.37 5.71
CA THR A 124 10.97 25.84 5.78
C THR A 124 12.35 26.49 5.57
N GLY A 125 13.34 25.79 5.00
CA GLY A 125 14.69 26.36 4.87
C GLY A 125 15.59 25.81 3.76
N LEU A 126 15.05 25.28 2.66
CA LEU A 126 15.89 24.77 1.54
C LEU A 126 15.49 25.32 0.16
N TRP A 127 15.06 26.59 0.13
CA TRP A 127 14.90 27.34 -1.11
C TRP A 127 15.64 28.68 -1.03
N GLU A 128 16.96 28.60 -0.91
CA GLU A 128 17.90 29.62 -1.41
C GLU A 128 18.86 28.97 -2.39
#